data_AF-A0A384IVD1-F1
#
_entry.id   AF-A0A384IVD1-F1
#
_cell.length_a   1.000
_cell.length_b   1.000
_cell.length_c   1.000
_cell.angle_alpha   90.00
_cell.angle_beta   90.00
_cell.angle_gamma   90.00
#
_symmetry.space_group_name_H-M   'P 1'
#
loop_
_entity.id
_entity.type
_entity.pdbx_description
1 polymer ?
#
loop_
_entity_poly.entity_id
_entity_poly.type
_entity_poly.pdbx_seq_one_letter_code
_entity_poly.pdbx_strand_id
1 'polypeptide(L)'
;MTPPPHDSEPQGHQHGHTHSHGPAAPVSARLRRVIAAVLIPFAAAVLVGLVALWPGSAPAHERTGVGFDRQTQQGKVVSVVRIDCQDVNASQLPVDAGTAPPGERPATGRGLCGKATVEVTSGPDEGRRFAEVVQPDAPRQLRAGQGVVVAYAPDAPHDLQYSVTDVNRKFPLVLLAGIFAVAVVLVGRMRGVMALVALALSFAVLTFFILPAILQGSNPLLVAVVGAGAIMLIALYICHGPTARTSVAVIGTLVSLMLIGLLGSLFVGWASLSGNTDDNTGLIHGLYPHIDMSGLLLAGVIIGSLGVLDDVTVTQTSAVWELRQANPTMSTRQLYRAGIRIGRDHIASVVNTLVLAYAGAALPLLLLFTVAQSSMGTVANSELVAEEIVRTLVGSIGLVASVPVTTALAAAVVSADRTGIGAEAMASAPVRAGRGRRRRARS
;
A
#
# COMPACT_ATOMS: atom_id res chain seq x y z
N MET A 1 -81.42 -21.84 -1.34
CA MET A 1 -80.09 -21.80 -1.97
C MET A 1 -79.47 -20.46 -1.62
N THR A 2 -78.63 -20.48 -0.58
CA THR A 2 -77.91 -19.34 0.01
C THR A 2 -76.45 -19.38 -0.47
N PRO A 3 -75.82 -18.25 -0.84
CA PRO A 3 -74.37 -18.19 -1.03
C PRO A 3 -73.64 -18.12 0.32
N PRO A 4 -72.37 -18.57 0.41
CA PRO A 4 -71.62 -18.57 1.67
C PRO A 4 -71.03 -17.18 2.01
N PRO A 5 -70.65 -16.96 3.28
CA PRO A 5 -70.18 -15.66 3.77
C PRO A 5 -68.69 -15.41 3.49
N HIS A 6 -68.33 -14.13 3.50
CA HIS A 6 -66.98 -13.58 3.36
C HIS A 6 -66.05 -13.99 4.53
N ASP A 7 -64.86 -14.47 4.20
CA ASP A 7 -63.74 -14.63 5.12
C ASP A 7 -63.06 -13.27 5.39
N SER A 8 -62.84 -12.98 6.67
CA SER A 8 -62.10 -11.83 7.19
C SER A 8 -60.58 -12.10 7.21
N GLU A 9 -59.79 -11.20 6.62
CA GLU A 9 -58.32 -11.18 6.70
C GLU A 9 -57.81 -10.95 8.14
N PRO A 10 -56.65 -11.53 8.53
CA PRO A 10 -55.83 -11.00 9.61
C PRO A 10 -54.67 -10.14 9.06
N GLN A 11 -54.56 -8.94 9.64
CA GLN A 11 -53.52 -7.94 9.42
C GLN A 11 -52.10 -8.49 9.68
N GLY A 12 -51.21 -8.34 8.70
CA GLY A 12 -49.79 -8.64 8.85
C GLY A 12 -49.03 -7.50 9.52
N HIS A 13 -48.55 -7.72 10.74
CA HIS A 13 -47.54 -6.85 11.36
C HIS A 13 -46.15 -7.17 10.80
N GLN A 14 -45.59 -6.26 10.00
CA GLN A 14 -44.18 -6.30 9.61
C GLN A 14 -43.30 -5.80 10.76
N HIS A 15 -42.55 -6.71 11.37
CA HIS A 15 -41.44 -6.35 12.25
C HIS A 15 -40.14 -6.25 11.43
N GLY A 16 -39.63 -5.03 11.27
CA GLY A 16 -38.29 -4.80 10.76
C GLY A 16 -37.25 -5.23 11.79
N HIS A 17 -36.49 -6.28 11.49
CA HIS A 17 -35.35 -6.68 12.31
C HIS A 17 -34.12 -5.85 11.93
N THR A 18 -33.79 -4.85 12.74
CA THR A 18 -32.47 -4.21 12.74
C THR A 18 -31.46 -5.13 13.41
N HIS A 19 -30.55 -5.72 12.62
CA HIS A 19 -29.39 -6.44 13.15
C HIS A 19 -28.34 -5.46 13.67
N SER A 20 -28.43 -5.09 14.95
CA SER A 20 -27.32 -4.44 15.64
C SER A 20 -26.24 -5.48 15.94
N HIS A 21 -25.04 -5.31 15.38
CA HIS A 21 -23.86 -6.05 15.83
C HIS A 21 -23.55 -5.64 17.28
N GLY A 22 -23.90 -6.50 18.23
CA GLY A 22 -23.49 -6.31 19.63
C GLY A 22 -21.96 -6.38 19.76
N PRO A 23 -21.37 -5.73 20.77
CA PRO A 23 -19.93 -5.79 21.00
C PRO A 23 -19.50 -7.24 21.24
N ALA A 24 -18.31 -7.59 20.71
CA ALA A 24 -17.72 -8.90 20.91
C ALA A 24 -17.70 -9.28 22.40
N ALA A 25 -18.04 -10.54 22.72
CA ALA A 25 -18.06 -11.03 24.09
C ALA A 25 -16.73 -10.71 24.81
N PRO A 26 -16.78 -10.32 26.11
CA PRO A 26 -15.60 -9.88 26.81
C PRO A 26 -14.59 -11.01 26.96
N VAL A 27 -13.36 -10.70 26.55
CA VAL A 27 -12.25 -11.63 26.53
C VAL A 27 -11.77 -11.94 27.96
N SER A 28 -11.38 -13.18 28.23
CA SER A 28 -10.85 -13.59 29.53
C SER A 28 -9.66 -12.72 29.94
N ALA A 29 -9.63 -12.28 31.20
CA ALA A 29 -8.63 -11.34 31.71
C ALA A 29 -7.17 -11.85 31.57
N ARG A 30 -6.98 -13.17 31.45
CA ARG A 30 -5.68 -13.80 31.21
C ARG A 30 -5.22 -13.62 29.76
N LEU A 31 -6.14 -13.77 28.81
CA LEU A 31 -5.85 -13.64 27.40
C LEU A 31 -5.57 -12.20 26.99
N ARG A 32 -6.32 -11.25 27.54
CA ARG A 32 -6.02 -9.82 27.40
C ARG A 32 -4.61 -9.48 27.92
N ARG A 33 -4.19 -10.10 29.02
CA ARG A 33 -2.83 -9.93 29.57
C ARG A 33 -1.75 -10.52 28.64
N VAL A 34 -1.97 -11.68 28.04
CA VAL A 34 -1.03 -12.29 27.09
C VAL A 34 -0.89 -11.44 25.83
N ILE A 35 -2.02 -11.01 25.25
CA ILE A 35 -2.03 -10.12 24.08
C ILE A 35 -1.31 -8.81 24.39
N ALA A 36 -1.60 -8.20 25.54
CA ALA A 36 -0.93 -6.99 26.00
C ALA A 36 0.57 -7.20 26.22
N ALA A 37 0.99 -8.36 26.73
CA ALA A 37 2.40 -8.68 26.96
C ALA A 37 3.23 -8.79 25.67
N VAL A 38 2.60 -9.00 24.52
CA VAL A 38 3.28 -8.98 23.20
C VAL A 38 3.16 -7.62 22.55
N LEU A 39 1.96 -7.04 22.55
CA LEU A 39 1.68 -5.82 21.80
C LEU A 39 2.22 -4.55 22.47
N ILE A 40 2.24 -4.48 23.81
CA ILE A 40 2.77 -3.29 24.49
C ILE A 40 4.28 -3.16 24.25
N PRO A 41 5.11 -4.21 24.41
CA PRO A 41 6.52 -4.11 24.06
C PRO A 41 6.75 -3.79 22.59
N PHE A 42 5.95 -4.37 21.68
CA PHE A 42 6.06 -4.05 20.26
C PHE A 42 5.70 -2.59 19.97
N ALA A 43 4.57 -2.09 20.45
CA ALA A 43 4.18 -0.70 20.27
C ALA A 43 5.17 0.26 20.93
N ALA A 44 5.72 -0.09 22.09
CA ALA A 44 6.78 0.67 22.74
C ALA A 44 8.06 0.68 21.89
N ALA A 45 8.47 -0.45 21.31
CA ALA A 45 9.62 -0.53 20.42
C ALA A 45 9.42 0.32 19.15
N VAL A 46 8.21 0.32 18.57
CA VAL A 46 7.87 1.20 17.44
C VAL A 46 7.93 2.66 17.86
N LEU A 47 7.36 3.04 19.02
CA LEU A 47 7.42 4.41 19.52
C LEU A 47 8.86 4.87 19.80
N VAL A 48 9.67 4.02 20.44
CA VAL A 48 11.09 4.29 20.66
C VAL A 48 11.83 4.42 19.34
N GLY A 49 11.56 3.54 18.38
CA GLY A 49 12.12 3.62 17.03
C GLY A 49 11.73 4.91 16.31
N LEU A 50 10.46 5.31 16.38
CA LEU A 50 9.97 6.55 15.79
C LEU A 50 10.68 7.76 16.39
N VAL A 51 10.89 7.79 17.71
CA VAL A 51 11.58 8.89 18.39
C VAL A 51 13.08 8.88 18.09
N ALA A 52 13.72 7.70 18.13
CA ALA A 52 15.16 7.56 17.93
C ALA A 52 15.59 7.79 16.47
N LEU A 53 14.75 7.41 15.51
CA LEU A 53 14.96 7.59 14.08
C LEU A 53 14.18 8.78 13.53
N TRP A 54 13.60 9.63 14.40
CA TRP A 54 12.82 10.76 13.94
C TRP A 54 13.71 11.67 13.11
N PRO A 55 13.33 11.98 11.85
CA PRO A 55 14.16 12.84 11.03
C PRO A 55 14.23 14.24 11.67
N GLY A 56 15.44 14.76 11.82
CA GLY A 56 15.65 16.17 12.16
C GLY A 56 15.14 17.09 11.05
N SER A 57 15.31 18.40 11.21
CA SER A 57 15.17 19.31 10.08
C SER A 57 16.12 18.89 8.97
N ALA A 58 15.60 18.57 7.78
CA ALA A 58 16.43 18.27 6.62
C ALA A 58 17.42 19.44 6.41
N PRO A 59 18.73 19.17 6.24
CA PRO A 59 19.68 20.20 5.86
C PRO A 59 19.15 20.92 4.63
N ALA A 60 19.20 22.25 4.61
CA ALA A 60 18.82 23.01 3.43
C ALA A 60 19.75 22.57 2.29
N HIS A 61 19.21 21.82 1.31
CA HIS A 61 19.95 21.52 0.09
C HIS A 61 19.95 22.81 -0.73
N GLU A 62 21.14 23.32 -1.03
CA GLU A 62 21.30 24.45 -1.93
C GLU A 62 20.87 23.98 -3.31
N ARG A 63 19.79 24.57 -3.84
CA ARG A 63 19.19 24.08 -5.08
C ARG A 63 20.19 24.23 -6.21
N THR A 64 20.62 23.11 -6.77
CA THR A 64 21.57 23.00 -7.88
C THR A 64 21.00 23.56 -9.19
N GLY A 65 19.67 23.74 -9.28
CA GLY A 65 19.01 24.30 -10.47
C GLY A 65 19.00 23.36 -11.69
N VAL A 66 19.39 22.09 -11.50
CA VAL A 66 19.46 21.08 -12.56
C VAL A 66 18.62 19.85 -12.22
N GLY A 67 18.12 19.16 -13.25
CA GLY A 67 17.30 17.96 -13.09
C GLY A 67 16.05 18.18 -12.22
N PHE A 68 15.87 17.31 -11.23
CA PHE A 68 14.72 17.30 -10.30
C PHE A 68 14.77 18.42 -9.24
N ASP A 69 15.90 19.12 -9.11
CA ASP A 69 16.11 20.19 -8.13
C ASP A 69 15.83 21.59 -8.71
N ARG A 70 15.25 21.63 -9.91
CA ARG A 70 14.79 22.87 -10.56
C ARG A 70 13.60 23.46 -9.82
N GLN A 71 13.59 24.79 -9.72
CA GLN A 71 12.41 25.49 -9.23
C GLN A 71 11.28 25.30 -10.24
N THR A 72 10.09 24.94 -9.78
CA THR A 72 8.93 24.76 -10.66
C THR A 72 7.84 25.76 -10.35
N GLN A 73 7.19 26.22 -11.42
CA GLN A 73 6.03 27.11 -11.41
C GLN A 73 4.90 26.49 -12.24
N GLN A 74 3.70 27.04 -12.11
CA GLN A 74 2.55 26.68 -12.94
C GLN A 74 2.52 27.57 -14.17
N GLY A 75 2.12 27.01 -15.31
CA GLY A 75 1.89 27.76 -16.53
C GLY A 75 0.68 27.27 -17.30
N LYS A 76 0.34 28.00 -18.37
CA LYS A 76 -0.74 27.66 -19.29
C LYS A 76 -0.29 27.87 -20.73
N VAL A 77 -0.56 26.88 -21.57
CA VAL A 77 -0.34 27.00 -23.02
C VAL A 77 -1.42 27.91 -23.58
N VAL A 78 -1.04 29.08 -24.08
CA VAL A 78 -1.95 30.08 -24.66
C VAL A 78 -2.31 29.70 -26.09
N SER A 79 -1.31 29.33 -26.88
CA SER A 79 -1.47 28.97 -28.29
C SER A 79 -0.41 27.97 -28.72
N VAL A 80 -0.71 27.17 -29.73
CA VAL A 80 0.25 26.28 -30.39
C VAL A 80 0.14 26.50 -31.89
N VAL A 81 1.24 26.89 -32.52
CA VAL A 81 1.32 27.09 -33.96
C VAL A 81 2.23 26.04 -34.56
N ARG A 82 1.84 25.48 -35.72
CA ARG A 82 2.70 24.57 -36.48
C ARG A 82 3.66 25.36 -37.34
N ILE A 83 4.94 25.06 -37.21
CA ILE A 83 6.03 25.72 -37.93
C ILE A 83 6.98 24.65 -38.48
N ASP A 84 7.75 24.97 -39.51
CA ASP A 84 8.79 24.03 -39.94
C ASP A 84 9.85 23.90 -38.84
N CYS A 85 10.23 22.67 -38.52
CA CYS A 85 11.26 22.42 -37.50
C CYS A 85 12.62 23.04 -37.88
N GLN A 86 12.89 23.26 -39.17
CA GLN A 86 14.10 23.93 -39.66
C GLN A 86 14.12 25.41 -39.30
N ASP A 87 12.96 26.08 -39.30
CA ASP A 87 12.84 27.52 -39.04
C ASP A 87 13.15 27.91 -37.58
N VAL A 88 13.16 26.92 -36.68
CA VAL A 88 13.41 27.11 -35.24
C VAL A 88 14.63 26.36 -34.71
N ASN A 89 15.49 25.86 -35.60
CA ASN A 89 16.68 25.10 -35.23
C ASN A 89 16.38 23.96 -34.24
N ALA A 90 15.19 23.34 -34.33
CA ALA A 90 14.78 22.26 -33.40
C ALA A 90 15.62 20.98 -33.54
N SER A 91 16.45 20.91 -34.58
CA SER A 91 17.37 19.81 -34.90
C SER A 91 18.71 19.84 -34.14
N GLN A 92 18.97 20.83 -33.26
CA GLN A 92 20.28 21.02 -32.61
C GLN A 92 20.35 20.70 -31.10
N LEU A 93 19.43 19.90 -30.54
CA LEU A 93 19.66 19.34 -29.20
C LEU A 93 20.71 18.22 -29.29
N PRO A 94 21.73 18.18 -28.40
CA PRO A 94 22.75 17.15 -28.43
C PRO A 94 22.12 15.80 -28.08
N VAL A 95 21.82 15.01 -29.09
CA VAL A 95 21.72 13.56 -28.95
C VAL A 95 23.15 13.09 -28.67
N ASP A 96 23.37 12.33 -27.61
CA ASP A 96 24.66 11.73 -27.24
C ASP A 96 25.40 11.24 -28.48
N ALA A 97 26.36 12.06 -28.94
CA ALA A 97 27.11 11.83 -30.15
C ALA A 97 28.23 10.84 -29.82
N GLY A 98 27.88 9.55 -29.70
CA GLY A 98 28.83 8.50 -29.36
C GLY A 98 28.80 7.25 -30.22
N THR A 99 27.67 6.86 -30.82
CA THR A 99 27.54 5.47 -31.34
C THR A 99 26.82 5.31 -32.69
N ALA A 100 26.34 6.37 -33.33
CA ALA A 100 25.72 6.24 -34.67
C ALA A 100 26.77 6.41 -35.80
N PRO A 101 26.90 5.43 -36.73
CA PRO A 101 27.75 5.57 -37.92
C PRO A 101 27.35 6.78 -38.78
N PRO A 102 28.28 7.41 -39.53
CA PRO A 102 27.95 8.51 -40.42
C PRO A 102 27.14 7.99 -41.61
N GLY A 103 25.80 8.11 -41.53
CA GLY A 103 24.88 7.70 -42.58
C GLY A 103 23.44 7.42 -42.10
N GLU A 104 23.26 7.08 -40.82
CA GLU A 104 21.97 6.70 -40.23
C GLU A 104 21.53 7.64 -39.10
N ARG A 105 21.84 8.93 -39.21
CA ARG A 105 21.15 9.91 -38.36
C ARG A 105 19.68 9.91 -38.78
N PRO A 106 18.72 9.62 -37.88
CA PRO A 106 17.31 9.90 -38.18
C PRO A 106 17.25 11.35 -38.65
N ALA A 107 16.43 11.65 -39.65
CA ALA A 107 16.22 13.02 -40.09
C ALA A 107 15.47 13.82 -39.00
N THR A 108 16.11 14.06 -37.87
CA THR A 108 15.65 14.96 -36.81
C THR A 108 15.62 16.36 -37.42
N GLY A 109 14.41 16.91 -37.57
CA GLY A 109 14.18 18.19 -38.23
C GLY A 109 13.46 18.16 -39.59
N ARG A 110 12.87 17.04 -40.02
CA ARG A 110 11.87 17.02 -41.09
C ARG A 110 10.47 16.85 -40.50
N GLY A 111 9.62 17.88 -40.62
CA GLY A 111 8.24 17.84 -40.15
C GLY A 111 7.77 19.18 -39.56
N LEU A 112 6.51 19.23 -39.14
CA LEU A 112 5.92 20.40 -38.51
C LEU A 112 6.08 20.34 -36.99
N CYS A 113 6.93 21.20 -36.44
CA CYS A 113 7.09 21.39 -35.01
C CYS A 113 5.92 22.20 -34.43
N GLY A 114 5.56 21.93 -33.18
CA GLY A 114 4.63 22.76 -32.42
C GLY A 114 5.38 23.86 -31.68
N LYS A 115 5.20 25.13 -32.07
CA LYS A 115 5.65 26.29 -31.28
C LYS A 115 4.52 26.70 -30.33
N ALA A 116 4.64 26.30 -29.08
CA ALA A 116 3.71 26.65 -28.02
C ALA A 116 4.11 27.98 -27.36
N THR A 117 3.17 28.91 -27.24
CA THR A 117 3.34 30.08 -26.37
C THR A 117 2.80 29.74 -25.00
N VAL A 118 3.66 29.77 -23.99
CA VAL A 118 3.33 29.41 -22.62
C VAL A 118 3.39 30.66 -21.76
N GLU A 119 2.36 30.85 -20.95
CA GLU A 119 2.28 31.93 -19.95
C GLU A 119 2.51 31.34 -18.55
N VAL A 120 3.39 31.96 -17.78
CA VAL A 120 3.62 31.63 -16.37
C VAL A 120 2.45 32.17 -15.55
N THR A 121 1.84 31.31 -14.74
CA THR A 121 0.61 31.59 -13.97
C THR A 121 0.83 31.57 -12.45
N SER A 122 2.07 31.38 -12.00
CA SER A 122 2.43 31.46 -10.59
C SER A 122 3.88 31.90 -10.40
N GLY A 123 4.17 32.47 -9.23
CA GLY A 123 5.52 32.86 -8.85
C GLY A 123 5.85 34.32 -9.22
N PRO A 124 7.12 34.73 -9.08
CA PRO A 124 7.52 36.12 -9.23
C PRO A 124 7.34 36.67 -10.66
N ASP A 125 7.37 35.80 -11.68
CA ASP A 125 7.23 36.20 -13.09
C ASP A 125 5.83 35.88 -13.65
N GLU A 126 4.78 35.96 -12.84
CA GLU A 126 3.41 35.74 -13.30
C GLU A 126 3.04 36.68 -14.47
N GLY A 127 2.42 36.13 -15.51
CA GLY A 127 2.10 36.81 -16.77
C GLY A 127 3.23 36.80 -17.82
N ARG A 128 4.45 36.39 -17.46
CA ARG A 128 5.56 36.24 -18.42
C ARG A 128 5.22 35.16 -19.44
N ARG A 129 5.54 35.43 -20.70
CA ARG A 129 5.36 34.47 -21.80
C ARG A 129 6.69 34.06 -22.39
N PHE A 130 6.80 32.79 -22.74
CA PHE A 130 7.94 32.23 -23.46
C PHE A 130 7.45 31.26 -24.54
N ALA A 131 8.31 30.96 -25.51
CA ALA A 131 8.03 30.00 -26.56
C ALA A 131 8.70 28.67 -26.23
N GLU A 132 7.92 27.59 -26.28
CA GLU A 132 8.39 26.21 -26.15
C GLU A 132 8.25 25.53 -27.52
N VAL A 133 9.30 24.89 -28.01
CA VAL A 133 9.28 24.16 -29.28
C VAL A 133 9.17 22.66 -29.00
N VAL A 134 8.12 22.04 -29.53
CA VAL A 134 7.83 20.61 -29.35
C VAL A 134 8.04 19.89 -30.69
N GLN A 135 8.91 18.89 -30.68
CA GLN A 135 9.17 18.07 -31.87
C GLN A 135 8.00 17.12 -32.19
N PRO A 136 7.81 16.70 -33.46
CA PRO A 136 6.69 15.84 -33.86
C PRO A 136 6.67 14.47 -33.17
N ASP A 137 7.84 13.92 -32.89
CA ASP A 137 8.09 12.62 -32.25
C ASP A 137 8.25 12.74 -30.72
N ALA A 138 8.18 13.95 -30.17
CA ALA A 138 8.26 14.14 -28.73
C ALA A 138 7.11 13.38 -28.04
N PRO A 139 7.41 12.61 -26.97
CA PRO A 139 6.41 11.82 -26.25
C PRO A 139 5.32 12.70 -25.62
N ARG A 140 5.62 13.98 -25.40
CA ARG A 140 4.71 14.99 -24.87
C ARG A 140 4.36 16.00 -25.95
N GLN A 141 3.11 15.97 -26.39
CA GLN A 141 2.53 17.00 -27.25
C GLN A 141 1.72 18.02 -26.42
N LEU A 142 1.83 19.30 -26.74
CA LEU A 142 1.13 20.39 -26.05
C LEU A 142 -0.11 20.86 -26.81
N ARG A 143 -1.15 21.25 -26.10
CA ARG A 143 -2.42 21.77 -26.65
C ARG A 143 -2.76 23.14 -26.08
N ALA A 144 -3.39 23.98 -26.88
CA ALA A 144 -3.90 25.27 -26.42
C ALA A 144 -4.87 25.08 -25.24
N GLY A 145 -4.75 25.93 -24.22
CA GLY A 145 -5.53 25.88 -22.98
C GLY A 145 -5.00 24.90 -21.92
N GLN A 146 -4.00 24.07 -22.24
CA GLN A 146 -3.46 23.07 -21.33
C GLN A 146 -2.65 23.70 -20.19
N GLY A 147 -2.90 23.25 -18.96
CA GLY A 147 -2.05 23.58 -17.81
C GLY A 147 -0.74 22.81 -17.87
N VAL A 148 0.38 23.49 -17.59
CA VAL A 148 1.73 22.93 -17.62
C VAL A 148 2.50 23.27 -16.34
N VAL A 149 3.52 22.46 -16.06
CA VAL A 149 4.52 22.73 -15.04
C VAL A 149 5.77 23.24 -15.76
N VAL A 150 6.27 24.38 -15.30
CA VAL A 150 7.36 25.10 -15.94
C VAL A 150 8.54 25.09 -14.99
N ALA A 151 9.72 24.66 -15.45
CA ALA A 151 10.95 24.86 -14.69
C ALA A 151 11.48 26.28 -14.88
N TYR A 152 12.02 26.83 -13.80
CA TYR A 152 12.68 28.12 -13.74
C TYR A 152 14.16 27.94 -13.40
N ALA A 153 15.02 28.51 -14.25
CA ALA A 153 16.47 28.55 -14.10
C ALA A 153 16.92 30.02 -14.03
N PRO A 154 17.16 30.59 -12.82
CA PRO A 154 17.43 32.02 -12.65
C PRO A 154 18.71 32.49 -13.35
N ASP A 155 19.73 31.62 -13.38
CA ASP A 155 21.05 31.94 -13.95
C ASP A 155 21.11 31.80 -15.49
N ALA A 156 20.03 31.32 -16.11
CA ALA A 156 19.97 31.20 -17.57
C ALA A 156 19.73 32.58 -18.23
N PRO A 157 20.16 32.76 -19.50
CA PRO A 157 19.78 33.92 -20.30
C PRO A 157 18.27 34.10 -20.32
N HIS A 158 17.79 35.33 -20.33
CA HIS A 158 16.37 35.67 -20.16
C HIS A 158 15.43 34.80 -21.03
N ASP A 159 15.76 34.54 -22.29
CA ASP A 159 14.89 33.76 -23.18
C ASP A 159 14.88 32.24 -22.91
N LEU A 160 15.78 31.74 -22.05
CA LEU A 160 15.96 30.33 -21.69
C LEU A 160 15.69 30.06 -20.20
N GLN A 161 15.25 31.06 -19.44
CA GLN A 161 14.96 30.91 -18.00
C GLN A 161 13.77 30.02 -17.71
N TYR A 162 12.88 29.82 -18.69
CA TYR A 162 11.69 28.98 -18.55
C TYR A 162 11.66 27.89 -19.61
N SER A 163 11.26 26.69 -19.19
CA SER A 163 10.99 25.56 -20.07
C SER A 163 9.87 24.69 -19.50
N VAL A 164 9.07 24.09 -20.38
CA VAL A 164 8.01 23.17 -19.95
C VAL A 164 8.63 21.82 -19.53
N THR A 165 8.44 21.43 -18.27
CA THR A 165 8.92 20.14 -17.76
C THR A 165 7.83 19.10 -17.65
N ASP A 166 6.60 19.50 -17.31
CA ASP A 166 5.49 18.56 -17.22
C ASP A 166 4.13 19.20 -17.53
N VAL A 167 3.05 18.41 -17.48
CA VAL A 167 1.67 18.87 -17.63
C VAL A 167 0.98 18.87 -16.27
N ASN A 168 0.14 19.86 -16.03
CA ASN A 168 -0.61 19.96 -14.78
C ASN A 168 -1.75 18.92 -14.77
N ARG A 169 -1.61 17.88 -13.96
CA ARG A 169 -2.61 16.81 -13.76
C ARG A 169 -3.40 16.96 -12.45
N LYS A 170 -3.30 18.10 -11.76
CA LYS A 170 -3.92 18.30 -10.43
C LYS A 170 -5.42 18.04 -10.45
N PHE A 171 -6.13 18.62 -11.42
CA PHE A 171 -7.58 18.45 -11.55
C PHE A 171 -8.02 16.99 -11.79
N PRO A 172 -7.56 16.28 -12.85
CA PRO A 172 -7.99 14.90 -13.10
C PRO A 172 -7.61 13.95 -11.96
N LEU A 173 -6.45 14.15 -11.31
CA LEU A 173 -6.03 13.32 -10.18
C LEU A 173 -6.90 13.57 -8.93
N VAL A 174 -7.20 14.83 -8.60
CA VAL A 174 -8.09 15.15 -7.47
C VAL A 174 -9.52 14.67 -7.73
N LEU A 175 -10.00 14.78 -8.97
CA LEU A 175 -11.32 14.25 -9.35
C LEU A 175 -11.38 12.73 -9.17
N LEU A 176 -10.38 11.99 -9.64
CA LEU A 176 -10.31 10.55 -9.48
C LEU A 176 -10.21 10.14 -8.01
N ALA A 177 -9.38 10.84 -7.22
CA ALA A 177 -9.28 10.63 -5.78
C ALA A 177 -10.61 10.89 -5.07
N GLY A 178 -11.35 11.92 -5.48
CA GLY A 178 -12.70 12.21 -4.97
C GLY A 178 -13.71 11.11 -5.31
N ILE A 179 -13.73 10.63 -6.55
CA ILE A 179 -14.60 9.51 -6.98
C ILE A 179 -14.28 8.25 -6.15
N PHE A 180 -13.00 7.93 -6.00
CA PHE A 180 -12.55 6.79 -5.19
C PHE A 180 -13.01 6.93 -3.73
N ALA A 181 -12.80 8.10 -3.11
CA ALA A 181 -13.22 8.36 -1.74
C ALA A 181 -14.74 8.21 -1.56
N VAL A 182 -15.54 8.74 -2.49
CA VAL A 182 -17.00 8.59 -2.48
C VAL A 182 -17.40 7.12 -2.59
N ALA A 183 -16.81 6.36 -3.52
CA ALA A 183 -17.11 4.93 -3.67
C ALA A 183 -16.80 4.14 -2.38
N VAL A 184 -15.65 4.38 -1.76
CA VAL A 184 -15.24 3.73 -0.50
C VAL A 184 -16.20 4.08 0.64
N VAL A 185 -16.61 5.35 0.76
CA VAL A 185 -17.54 5.78 1.83
C VAL A 185 -18.95 5.27 1.58
N LEU A 186 -19.41 5.21 0.34
CA LEU A 186 -20.74 4.67 0.02
C LEU A 186 -20.85 3.17 0.35
N VAL A 187 -19.82 2.38 0.02
CA VAL A 187 -19.80 0.94 0.28
C VAL A 187 -19.46 0.64 1.75
N GLY A 188 -18.40 1.26 2.27
CA GLY A 188 -17.85 1.00 3.61
C GLY A 188 -18.48 1.82 4.74
N ARG A 189 -19.32 2.82 4.43
CA ARG A 189 -19.89 3.77 5.39
C ARG A 189 -18.80 4.39 6.28
N MET A 190 -18.98 4.37 7.60
CA MET A 190 -18.02 4.92 8.54
C MET A 190 -16.72 4.13 8.62
N ARG A 191 -16.74 2.82 8.31
CA ARG A 191 -15.50 2.06 8.14
C ARG A 191 -14.74 2.51 6.89
N GLY A 192 -15.46 2.89 5.83
CA GLY A 192 -14.87 3.51 4.64
C GLY A 192 -14.16 4.82 4.96
N VAL A 193 -14.76 5.70 5.78
CA VAL A 193 -14.11 6.94 6.24
C VAL A 193 -12.85 6.63 7.05
N MET A 194 -12.91 5.69 7.99
CA MET A 194 -11.75 5.28 8.79
C MET A 194 -10.63 4.70 7.94
N ALA A 195 -10.96 3.94 6.88
CA ALA A 195 -9.97 3.44 5.92
C ALA A 195 -9.27 4.57 5.16
N LEU A 196 -9.99 5.62 4.75
CA LEU A 196 -9.39 6.79 4.10
C LEU A 196 -8.49 7.58 5.07
N VAL A 197 -8.89 7.73 6.32
CA VAL A 197 -8.05 8.37 7.37
C VAL A 197 -6.80 7.55 7.63
N ALA A 198 -6.92 6.23 7.75
CA ALA A 198 -5.79 5.32 7.90
C ALA A 198 -4.82 5.46 6.72
N LEU A 199 -5.32 5.44 5.47
CA LEU A 199 -4.52 5.62 4.26
C LEU A 199 -3.76 6.96 4.26
N ALA A 200 -4.43 8.05 4.64
CA ALA A 200 -3.80 9.37 4.73
C ALA A 200 -2.69 9.41 5.79
N LEU A 201 -2.91 8.77 6.95
CA LEU A 201 -1.90 8.66 8.00
C LEU A 201 -0.73 7.74 7.58
N SER A 202 -1.01 6.66 6.85
CA SER A 202 0.05 5.81 6.28
C SER A 202 0.94 6.61 5.32
N PHE A 203 0.33 7.40 4.45
CA PHE A 203 1.05 8.31 3.57
C PHE A 203 1.86 9.36 4.35
N ALA A 204 1.29 9.91 5.42
CA ALA A 204 2.01 10.84 6.30
C ALA A 204 3.24 10.19 6.96
N VAL A 205 3.16 8.94 7.43
CA VAL A 205 4.33 8.22 7.96
C VAL A 205 5.38 7.99 6.86
N LEU A 206 4.96 7.66 5.63
CA LEU A 206 5.89 7.53 4.50
C LEU A 206 6.61 8.85 4.19
N THR A 207 5.87 9.95 4.07
CA THR A 207 6.40 11.25 3.63
C THR A 207 7.15 12.02 4.72
N PHE A 208 6.71 11.94 5.98
CA PHE A 208 7.29 12.74 7.08
C PHE A 208 8.23 11.95 7.98
N PHE A 209 8.22 10.61 7.95
CA PHE A 209 9.12 9.79 8.74
C PHE A 209 10.04 8.92 7.86
N ILE A 210 9.50 8.00 7.06
CA ILE A 210 10.32 7.00 6.34
C ILE A 210 11.28 7.69 5.35
N LEU A 211 10.74 8.47 4.41
CA LEU A 211 11.55 9.09 3.37
C LEU A 211 12.61 10.07 3.94
N PRO A 212 12.25 11.01 4.83
CA PRO A 212 13.25 11.93 5.38
C PRO A 212 14.29 11.24 6.26
N ALA A 213 13.94 10.19 7.02
CA ALA A 213 14.91 9.46 7.84
C ALA A 213 15.95 8.73 6.98
N ILE A 214 15.53 8.13 5.87
CA ILE A 214 16.43 7.49 4.88
C ILE A 214 17.35 8.54 4.25
N LEU A 215 16.80 9.69 3.84
CA LEU A 215 17.60 10.78 3.25
C LEU A 215 18.65 11.36 4.21
N GLN A 216 18.41 11.28 5.52
CA GLN A 216 19.38 11.68 6.55
C GLN A 216 20.43 10.61 6.86
N GLY A 217 20.45 9.51 6.11
CA GLY A 217 21.43 8.42 6.23
C GLY A 217 21.08 7.37 7.28
N SER A 218 19.85 7.35 7.80
CA SER A 218 19.41 6.24 8.67
C SER A 218 19.35 4.93 7.89
N ASN A 219 19.61 3.81 8.56
CA ASN A 219 19.52 2.49 7.95
C ASN A 219 18.11 2.22 7.38
N PRO A 220 17.94 2.05 6.05
CA PRO A 220 16.61 1.98 5.44
C PRO A 220 15.78 0.78 5.92
N LEU A 221 16.42 -0.37 6.18
CA LEU A 221 15.74 -1.55 6.71
C LEU A 221 15.13 -1.28 8.10
N LEU A 222 15.89 -0.67 9.01
CA LEU A 222 15.38 -0.34 10.34
C LEU A 222 14.24 0.69 10.28
N VAL A 223 14.39 1.73 9.45
CA VAL A 223 13.35 2.74 9.23
C VAL A 223 12.08 2.10 8.68
N ALA A 224 12.21 1.17 7.73
CA ALA A 224 11.07 0.45 7.16
C ALA A 224 10.37 -0.45 8.17
N VAL A 225 11.10 -1.17 9.02
CA VAL A 225 10.50 -2.01 10.08
C VAL A 225 9.71 -1.15 11.08
N VAL A 226 10.28 -0.03 11.53
CA VAL A 226 9.62 0.90 12.46
C VAL A 226 8.41 1.56 11.79
N GLY A 227 8.59 2.07 10.56
CA GLY A 227 7.54 2.75 9.81
C GLY A 227 6.39 1.82 9.42
N ALA A 228 6.68 0.61 8.94
CA ALA A 228 5.67 -0.41 8.68
C ALA A 228 4.93 -0.82 9.96
N GLY A 229 5.65 -0.95 11.08
CA GLY A 229 5.07 -1.19 12.40
C GLY A 229 4.09 -0.09 12.82
N ALA A 230 4.48 1.17 12.63
CA ALA A 230 3.64 2.33 12.91
C ALA A 230 2.40 2.36 12.02
N ILE A 231 2.58 2.20 10.70
CA ILE A 231 1.51 2.16 9.71
C ILE A 231 0.49 1.09 10.07
N MET A 232 0.94 -0.13 10.33
CA MET A 232 0.10 -1.27 10.71
C MET A 232 -0.71 -0.99 11.99
N LEU A 233 -0.05 -0.52 13.07
CA LEU A 233 -0.73 -0.22 14.33
C LEU A 233 -1.80 0.85 14.14
N ILE A 234 -1.47 1.94 13.44
CA ILE A 234 -2.40 3.03 13.14
C ILE A 234 -3.57 2.51 12.31
N ALA A 235 -3.30 1.86 11.18
CA ALA A 235 -4.31 1.44 10.23
C ALA A 235 -5.26 0.39 10.83
N LEU A 236 -4.73 -0.66 11.46
CA LEU A 236 -5.56 -1.74 12.00
C LEU A 236 -6.44 -1.27 13.16
N TYR A 237 -5.90 -0.47 14.10
CA TYR A 237 -6.68 -0.01 15.25
C TYR A 237 -7.67 1.10 14.90
N ILE A 238 -7.38 1.96 13.91
CA ILE A 238 -8.36 2.94 13.42
C ILE A 238 -9.52 2.24 12.70
N CYS A 239 -9.22 1.28 11.82
CA CYS A 239 -10.26 0.63 11.00
C CYS A 239 -11.11 -0.38 11.79
N HIS A 240 -10.50 -1.13 12.73
CA HIS A 240 -11.14 -2.28 13.38
C HIS A 240 -11.34 -2.11 14.90
N GLY A 241 -10.78 -1.05 15.49
CA GLY A 241 -10.85 -0.78 16.93
C GLY A 241 -9.96 -1.69 17.78
N PRO A 242 -9.76 -1.36 19.07
CA PRO A 242 -8.92 -2.11 20.00
C PRO A 242 -9.61 -3.37 20.52
N THR A 243 -9.64 -4.42 19.70
CA THR A 243 -10.26 -5.71 20.05
C THR A 243 -9.23 -6.84 20.02
N ALA A 244 -9.48 -7.94 20.74
CA ALA A 244 -8.62 -9.13 20.66
C ALA A 244 -8.55 -9.72 19.25
N ARG A 245 -9.61 -9.53 18.45
CA ARG A 245 -9.62 -9.85 17.02
C ARG A 245 -8.54 -9.03 16.29
N THR A 246 -8.61 -7.71 16.39
CA THR A 246 -7.62 -6.80 15.78
C THR A 246 -6.21 -7.11 16.25
N SER A 247 -6.02 -7.37 17.55
CA SER A 247 -4.73 -7.69 18.13
C SER A 247 -4.13 -9.00 17.61
N VAL A 248 -4.95 -10.03 17.34
CA VAL A 248 -4.49 -11.26 16.70
C VAL A 248 -4.03 -11.00 15.27
N ALA A 249 -4.77 -10.18 14.52
CA ALA A 249 -4.36 -9.79 13.17
C ALA A 249 -3.00 -9.07 13.18
N VAL A 250 -2.80 -8.11 14.09
CA VAL A 250 -1.52 -7.41 14.28
C VAL A 250 -0.38 -8.40 14.56
N ILE A 251 -0.57 -9.36 15.48
CA ILE A 251 0.48 -10.36 15.79
C ILE A 251 0.76 -11.25 14.58
N GLY A 252 -0.28 -11.64 13.83
CA GLY A 252 -0.13 -12.37 12.58
C GLY A 252 0.70 -11.61 11.55
N THR A 253 0.40 -10.33 11.34
CA THR A 253 1.15 -9.47 10.41
C THR A 253 2.59 -9.31 10.88
N LEU A 254 2.83 -9.15 12.18
CA LEU A 254 4.18 -9.04 12.75
C LEU A 254 5.05 -10.25 12.46
N VAL A 255 4.52 -11.45 12.69
CA VAL A 255 5.27 -12.69 12.44
C VAL A 255 5.59 -12.81 10.95
N SER A 256 4.64 -12.48 10.08
CA SER A 256 4.85 -12.50 8.63
C SER A 256 5.84 -11.45 8.15
N LEU A 257 5.77 -10.22 8.65
CA LEU A 257 6.73 -9.16 8.32
C LEU A 257 8.14 -9.51 8.80
N MET A 258 8.27 -10.12 9.98
CA MET A 258 9.56 -10.60 10.47
C MET A 258 10.13 -11.70 9.57
N LEU A 259 9.29 -12.63 9.09
CA LEU A 259 9.70 -13.63 8.11
C LEU A 259 10.13 -13.00 6.78
N ILE A 260 9.38 -12.01 6.28
CA ILE A 260 9.71 -11.27 5.05
C ILE A 260 11.03 -10.52 5.20
N GLY A 261 11.24 -9.80 6.30
CA GLY A 261 12.50 -9.11 6.55
C GLY A 261 13.68 -10.07 6.65
N LEU A 262 13.50 -11.22 7.31
CA LEU A 262 14.54 -12.24 7.43
C LEU A 262 14.88 -12.85 6.06
N LEU A 263 13.88 -13.34 5.33
CA LEU A 263 14.08 -13.94 4.01
C LEU A 263 14.60 -12.91 3.00
N GLY A 264 14.07 -11.69 3.02
CA GLY A 264 14.53 -10.59 2.20
C GLY A 264 16.01 -10.33 2.43
N SER A 265 16.42 -10.12 3.69
CA SER A 265 17.83 -9.85 4.02
C SER A 265 18.77 -10.99 3.58
N LEU A 266 18.33 -12.25 3.75
CA LEU A 266 19.09 -13.42 3.32
C LEU A 266 19.23 -13.51 1.80
N PHE A 267 18.12 -13.41 1.05
CA PHE A 267 18.13 -13.61 -0.39
C PHE A 267 18.68 -12.41 -1.15
N VAL A 268 18.49 -11.18 -0.67
CA VAL A 268 19.16 -9.98 -1.23
C VAL A 268 20.67 -10.10 -1.08
N GLY A 269 21.15 -10.51 0.10
CA GLY A 269 22.57 -10.75 0.33
C GLY A 269 23.14 -11.90 -0.50
N TRP A 270 22.46 -13.05 -0.54
CA TRP A 270 22.91 -14.22 -1.31
C TRP A 270 22.90 -14.00 -2.83
N ALA A 271 21.91 -13.29 -3.35
CA ALA A 271 21.84 -12.96 -4.77
C ALA A 271 22.73 -11.76 -5.14
N SER A 272 23.44 -11.17 -4.17
CA SER A 272 24.31 -10.00 -4.37
C SER A 272 23.58 -8.83 -5.02
N LEU A 273 22.32 -8.59 -4.64
CA LEU A 273 21.51 -7.51 -5.18
C LEU A 273 21.97 -6.18 -4.56
N SER A 274 22.45 -5.27 -5.39
CA SER A 274 22.86 -3.93 -5.00
C SER A 274 21.67 -3.02 -4.72
N GLY A 275 20.53 -3.27 -5.39
CA GLY A 275 19.35 -2.40 -5.35
C GLY A 275 19.50 -1.12 -6.17
N ASN A 276 20.57 -0.99 -6.96
CA ASN A 276 20.79 0.12 -7.88
C ASN A 276 20.46 -0.28 -9.32
N THR A 277 19.16 -0.39 -9.59
CA THR A 277 18.64 -1.04 -10.80
C THR A 277 18.06 -0.05 -11.82
N ASP A 278 17.66 1.16 -11.44
CA ASP A 278 17.07 2.12 -12.38
C ASP A 278 17.74 3.50 -12.36
N ASP A 279 17.34 4.36 -13.29
CA ASP A 279 17.87 5.73 -13.38
C ASP A 279 17.62 6.54 -12.10
N ASN A 280 16.54 6.25 -11.36
CA ASN A 280 16.21 6.94 -10.12
C ASN A 280 17.16 6.50 -9.00
N THR A 281 17.38 5.20 -8.83
CA THR A 281 18.33 4.67 -7.83
C THR A 281 19.75 5.11 -8.15
N GLY A 282 20.10 5.20 -9.44
CA GLY A 282 21.40 5.71 -9.88
C GLY A 282 21.59 7.19 -9.54
N LEU A 283 20.56 8.02 -9.74
CA LEU A 283 20.55 9.42 -9.34
C LEU A 283 20.62 9.58 -7.82
N ILE A 284 19.86 8.78 -7.06
CA ILE A 284 19.92 8.80 -5.59
C ILE A 284 21.33 8.41 -5.13
N HIS A 285 21.97 7.42 -5.76
CA HIS A 285 23.33 7.01 -5.39
C HIS A 285 24.35 8.12 -5.68
N GLY A 286 24.19 8.85 -6.79
CA GLY A 286 25.03 9.99 -7.13
C GLY A 286 24.86 11.19 -6.20
N LEU A 287 23.61 11.50 -5.81
CA LEU A 287 23.30 12.67 -4.95
C LEU A 287 23.45 12.37 -3.45
N TYR A 288 23.22 11.13 -3.05
CA TYR A 288 23.23 10.66 -1.66
C TYR A 288 24.03 9.34 -1.54
N PRO A 289 25.36 9.38 -1.74
CA PRO A 289 26.20 8.17 -1.80
C PRO A 289 26.24 7.37 -0.49
N HIS A 290 25.79 7.95 0.62
CA HIS A 290 25.74 7.30 1.93
C HIS A 290 24.49 6.43 2.15
N ILE A 291 23.51 6.49 1.25
CA ILE A 291 22.30 5.67 1.35
C ILE A 291 22.63 4.24 0.88
N ASP A 292 22.34 3.27 1.74
CA ASP A 292 22.42 1.86 1.41
C ASP A 292 21.26 1.45 0.47
N MET A 293 21.58 1.26 -0.81
CA MET A 293 20.61 0.90 -1.86
C MET A 293 20.02 -0.50 -1.64
N SER A 294 20.80 -1.44 -1.13
CA SER A 294 20.32 -2.79 -0.83
C SER A 294 19.33 -2.76 0.34
N GLY A 295 19.60 -1.91 1.33
CA GLY A 295 18.66 -1.59 2.41
C GLY A 295 17.38 -0.91 1.89
N LEU A 296 17.48 -0.02 0.90
CA LEU A 296 16.33 0.65 0.30
C LEU A 296 15.43 -0.33 -0.46
N LEU A 297 16.02 -1.30 -1.17
CA LEU A 297 15.31 -2.43 -1.74
C LEU A 297 14.56 -3.20 -0.66
N LEU A 298 15.24 -3.61 0.43
CA LEU A 298 14.59 -4.33 1.55
C LEU A 298 13.45 -3.52 2.18
N ALA A 299 13.62 -2.21 2.33
CA ALA A 299 12.56 -1.32 2.78
C ALA A 299 11.33 -1.36 1.87
N GLY A 300 11.56 -1.33 0.54
CA GLY A 300 10.51 -1.50 -0.47
C GLY A 300 9.78 -2.83 -0.36
N VAL A 301 10.49 -3.94 -0.12
CA VAL A 301 9.88 -5.27 0.07
C VAL A 301 8.96 -5.29 1.31
N ILE A 302 9.42 -4.74 2.44
CA ILE A 302 8.67 -4.72 3.70
C ILE A 302 7.41 -3.84 3.57
N ILE A 303 7.58 -2.60 3.08
CA ILE A 303 6.48 -1.64 2.95
C ILE A 303 5.46 -2.12 1.92
N GLY A 304 5.92 -2.64 0.78
CA GLY A 304 5.05 -3.19 -0.27
C GLY A 304 4.25 -4.40 0.21
N SER A 305 4.85 -5.25 1.06
CA SER A 305 4.17 -6.44 1.58
C SER A 305 3.15 -6.14 2.68
N LEU A 306 3.33 -5.07 3.45
CA LEU A 306 2.47 -4.72 4.58
C LEU A 306 0.99 -4.61 4.17
N GLY A 307 0.68 -3.92 3.07
CA GLY A 307 -0.70 -3.68 2.64
C GLY A 307 -1.47 -4.98 2.34
N VAL A 308 -0.81 -5.96 1.72
CA VAL A 308 -1.41 -7.26 1.42
C VAL A 308 -1.55 -8.10 2.71
N LEU A 309 -0.57 -8.03 3.62
CA LEU A 309 -0.62 -8.77 4.88
C LEU A 309 -1.75 -8.27 5.80
N ASP A 310 -1.99 -6.97 5.86
CA ASP A 310 -3.06 -6.40 6.69
C ASP A 310 -4.44 -6.92 6.27
N ASP A 311 -4.70 -7.00 4.96
CA ASP A 311 -5.95 -7.58 4.44
C ASP A 311 -6.10 -9.06 4.81
N VAL A 312 -5.04 -9.86 4.57
CA VAL A 312 -5.10 -11.30 4.78
C VAL A 312 -5.25 -11.65 6.25
N THR A 313 -4.48 -11.04 7.14
CA THR A 313 -4.56 -11.36 8.57
C THR A 313 -5.89 -10.92 9.19
N VAL A 314 -6.42 -9.77 8.80
CA VAL A 314 -7.75 -9.30 9.24
C VAL A 314 -8.84 -10.24 8.73
N THR A 315 -8.80 -10.62 7.46
CA THR A 315 -9.79 -11.51 6.86
C THR A 315 -9.74 -12.91 7.48
N GLN A 316 -8.54 -13.47 7.68
CA GLN A 316 -8.39 -14.78 8.33
C GLN A 316 -8.88 -14.76 9.77
N THR A 317 -8.49 -13.74 10.53
CA THR A 317 -8.95 -13.56 11.90
C THR A 317 -10.48 -13.45 11.94
N SER A 318 -11.07 -12.63 11.08
CA SER A 318 -12.52 -12.46 11.01
C SER A 318 -13.24 -13.77 10.66
N ALA A 319 -12.74 -14.54 9.69
CA ALA A 319 -13.30 -15.83 9.32
C ALA A 319 -13.33 -16.82 10.50
N VAL A 320 -12.25 -16.91 11.28
CA VAL A 320 -12.21 -17.80 12.45
C VAL A 320 -13.19 -17.35 13.54
N TRP A 321 -13.33 -16.04 13.77
CA TRP A 321 -14.31 -15.51 14.71
C TRP A 321 -15.75 -15.77 14.26
N GLU A 322 -16.06 -15.64 12.97
CA GLU A 322 -17.38 -15.94 12.43
C GLU A 322 -17.70 -17.44 12.51
N LEU A 323 -16.74 -18.32 12.20
CA LEU A 323 -16.90 -19.77 12.38
C LEU A 323 -17.22 -20.14 13.84
N ARG A 324 -16.54 -19.49 14.79
CA ARG A 324 -16.77 -19.72 16.22
C ARG A 324 -18.13 -19.18 16.68
N GLN A 325 -18.56 -18.04 16.16
CA GLN A 325 -19.88 -17.48 16.45
C GLN A 325 -20.99 -18.37 15.89
N ALA A 326 -20.81 -18.90 14.67
CA ALA A 326 -21.77 -19.79 14.02
C ALA A 326 -21.88 -21.16 14.73
N ASN A 327 -20.76 -21.73 15.19
CA ASN A 327 -20.77 -22.96 15.98
C ASN A 327 -19.87 -22.86 17.23
N PRO A 328 -20.46 -22.48 18.39
CA PRO A 328 -19.73 -22.32 19.65
C PRO A 328 -19.16 -23.62 20.25
N THR A 329 -19.49 -24.80 19.70
CA THR A 329 -18.99 -26.09 20.20
C THR A 329 -17.73 -26.57 19.48
N MET A 330 -17.31 -25.92 18.39
CA MET A 330 -16.12 -26.32 17.64
C MET A 330 -14.86 -26.26 18.51
N SER A 331 -14.10 -27.35 18.57
CA SER A 331 -12.77 -27.36 19.20
C SER A 331 -11.78 -26.47 18.45
N THR A 332 -10.69 -26.04 19.12
CA THR A 332 -9.58 -25.28 18.50
C THR A 332 -9.07 -25.94 17.21
N ARG A 333 -8.96 -27.27 17.21
CA ARG A 333 -8.50 -28.03 16.03
C ARG A 333 -9.50 -27.99 14.87
N GLN A 334 -10.80 -28.02 15.18
CA GLN A 334 -11.85 -27.89 14.17
C GLN A 334 -11.89 -26.47 13.59
N LEU A 335 -11.75 -25.44 14.43
CA LEU A 335 -11.63 -24.05 13.98
C LEU A 335 -10.41 -23.85 13.09
N TYR A 336 -9.25 -24.35 13.50
CA TYR A 336 -8.03 -24.26 12.69
C TYR A 336 -8.20 -24.95 11.34
N ARG A 337 -8.70 -26.19 11.30
CA ARG A 337 -8.93 -26.93 10.05
C ARG A 337 -9.93 -26.24 9.14
N ALA A 338 -10.98 -25.64 9.69
CA ALA A 338 -11.97 -24.91 8.91
C ALA A 338 -11.41 -23.58 8.38
N GLY A 339 -10.75 -22.80 9.22
CA GLY A 339 -10.10 -21.54 8.84
C GLY A 339 -9.02 -21.75 7.77
N ILE A 340 -8.17 -22.75 7.92
CA ILE A 340 -7.14 -23.08 6.91
C ILE A 340 -7.74 -23.42 5.55
N ARG A 341 -8.90 -24.10 5.50
CA ARG A 341 -9.55 -24.38 4.21
C ARG A 341 -9.95 -23.08 3.51
N ILE A 342 -10.58 -22.15 4.24
CA ILE A 342 -10.95 -20.82 3.72
C ILE A 342 -9.69 -20.06 3.30
N GLY A 343 -8.66 -20.06 4.14
CA GLY A 343 -7.41 -19.36 3.87
C GLY A 343 -6.65 -19.90 2.66
N ARG A 344 -6.70 -21.21 2.40
CA ARG A 344 -6.05 -21.80 1.21
C ARG A 344 -6.66 -21.31 -0.09
N ASP A 345 -7.98 -21.20 -0.15
CA ASP A 345 -8.68 -20.69 -1.33
C ASP A 345 -8.33 -19.20 -1.56
N HIS A 346 -8.20 -18.44 -0.48
CA HIS A 346 -7.76 -17.04 -0.53
C HIS A 346 -6.31 -16.89 -1.01
N ILE A 347 -5.37 -17.70 -0.50
CA ILE A 347 -3.96 -17.67 -0.88
C ILE A 347 -3.79 -17.82 -2.39
N ALA A 348 -4.46 -18.81 -2.99
CA ALA A 348 -4.32 -19.09 -4.42
C ALA A 348 -4.72 -17.88 -5.26
N SER A 349 -5.79 -17.18 -4.86
CA SER A 349 -6.22 -15.95 -5.53
C SER A 349 -5.22 -14.81 -5.32
N VAL A 350 -4.81 -14.53 -4.08
CA VAL A 350 -3.95 -13.37 -3.76
C VAL A 350 -2.56 -13.50 -4.39
N VAL A 351 -1.95 -14.70 -4.38
CA VAL A 351 -0.65 -14.93 -5.02
C VAL A 351 -0.72 -14.64 -6.51
N ASN A 352 -1.76 -15.12 -7.20
CA ASN A 352 -1.94 -14.86 -8.62
C ASN A 352 -2.15 -13.35 -8.90
N THR A 353 -2.96 -12.67 -8.09
CA THR A 353 -3.17 -11.22 -8.22
C THR A 353 -1.88 -10.43 -8.03
N LEU A 354 -1.06 -10.82 -7.05
CA LEU A 354 0.20 -10.14 -6.76
C LEU A 354 1.22 -10.32 -7.90
N VAL A 355 1.38 -11.55 -8.38
CA VAL A 355 2.26 -11.86 -9.51
C VAL A 355 1.84 -11.11 -10.77
N LEU A 356 0.54 -11.10 -11.09
CA LEU A 356 0.03 -10.38 -12.27
C LEU A 356 0.19 -8.86 -12.13
N ALA A 357 0.04 -8.31 -10.93
CA ALA A 357 0.24 -6.88 -10.68
C ALA A 357 1.71 -6.47 -10.90
N TYR A 358 2.66 -7.22 -10.35
CA TYR A 358 4.09 -6.96 -10.56
C TYR A 358 4.54 -7.21 -12.00
N ALA A 359 4.09 -8.30 -12.63
CA ALA A 359 4.35 -8.56 -14.04
C ALA A 359 3.78 -7.44 -14.94
N GLY A 360 2.58 -6.94 -14.61
CA GLY A 360 1.95 -5.80 -15.27
C GLY A 360 2.78 -4.52 -15.16
N ALA A 361 3.34 -4.24 -13.97
CA ALA A 361 4.22 -3.09 -13.75
C ALA A 361 5.56 -3.24 -14.50
N ALA A 362 6.06 -4.46 -14.66
CA ALA A 362 7.32 -4.77 -15.35
C ALA A 362 7.18 -4.89 -16.90
N LEU A 363 5.99 -4.69 -17.48
CA LEU A 363 5.76 -4.86 -18.92
C LEU A 363 6.72 -4.06 -19.83
N PRO A 364 7.05 -2.77 -19.55
CA PRO A 364 7.98 -2.03 -20.39
C PRO A 364 9.37 -2.67 -20.44
N LEU A 365 9.82 -3.20 -19.31
CA LEU A 365 11.10 -3.88 -19.19
C LEU A 365 11.09 -5.25 -19.89
N LEU A 366 10.00 -6.01 -19.77
CA LEU A 366 9.83 -7.26 -20.51
C LEU A 366 9.80 -7.02 -22.03
N LEU A 367 9.21 -5.92 -22.48
CA LEU A 367 9.22 -5.52 -23.89
C LEU A 367 10.63 -5.15 -24.36
N LEU A 368 11.40 -4.41 -23.56
CA LEU A 368 12.78 -4.07 -23.90
C LEU A 368 13.64 -5.31 -24.12
N PHE A 369 13.52 -6.33 -23.28
CA PHE A 369 14.22 -7.60 -23.46
C PHE A 369 13.73 -8.42 -24.66
N THR A 370 12.44 -8.33 -24.97
CA THR A 370 11.87 -8.94 -26.18
C THR A 370 12.46 -8.32 -27.43
N VAL A 371 12.58 -6.98 -27.47
CA VAL A 371 13.23 -6.25 -28.57
C VAL A 371 14.72 -6.58 -28.65
N ALA A 372 15.41 -6.68 -27.51
CA ALA A 372 16.82 -7.06 -27.44
C ALA A 372 17.08 -8.55 -27.73
N GLN A 373 16.05 -9.34 -28.07
CA GLN A 373 16.12 -10.79 -28.34
C GLN A 373 16.86 -11.59 -27.25
N SER A 374 16.75 -11.14 -26.00
CA SER A 374 17.43 -11.76 -24.87
C SER A 374 16.77 -13.08 -24.47
N SER A 375 17.58 -14.10 -24.12
CA SER A 375 17.04 -15.37 -23.64
C SER A 375 16.35 -15.20 -22.29
N MET A 376 15.29 -15.97 -22.02
CA MET A 376 14.56 -15.88 -20.73
C MET A 376 15.48 -16.13 -19.53
N GLY A 377 16.47 -17.02 -19.67
CA GLY A 377 17.45 -17.29 -18.61
C GLY A 377 18.37 -16.11 -18.35
N THR A 378 18.81 -15.39 -19.39
CA THR A 378 19.62 -14.17 -19.24
C THR A 378 18.80 -13.05 -18.59
N VAL A 379 17.54 -12.90 -19.01
CA VAL A 379 16.62 -11.90 -18.45
C VAL A 379 16.37 -12.17 -16.97
N ALA A 380 16.02 -13.40 -16.60
CA ALA A 380 15.75 -13.77 -15.21
C ALA A 380 16.97 -13.65 -14.28
N ASN A 381 18.19 -13.78 -14.81
CA ASN A 381 19.44 -13.60 -14.06
C ASN A 381 19.94 -12.14 -14.05
N SER A 382 19.30 -11.23 -14.77
CA SER A 382 19.62 -9.80 -14.66
C SER A 382 19.18 -9.27 -13.30
N GLU A 383 19.97 -8.37 -12.70
CA GLU A 383 19.66 -7.81 -11.38
C GLU A 383 18.27 -7.16 -11.35
N LEU A 384 17.92 -6.41 -12.40
CA LEU A 384 16.60 -5.80 -12.61
C LEU A 384 15.42 -6.75 -12.37
N VAL A 385 15.52 -7.96 -12.94
CA VAL A 385 14.45 -8.95 -12.89
C VAL A 385 14.58 -9.83 -11.65
N ALA A 386 15.81 -10.17 -11.27
CA ALA A 386 16.10 -10.94 -10.06
C ALA A 386 15.57 -10.22 -8.82
N GLU A 387 15.70 -8.89 -8.75
CA GLU A 387 15.13 -8.08 -7.70
C GLU A 387 13.60 -8.25 -7.59
N GLU A 388 12.88 -8.11 -8.70
CA GLU A 388 11.41 -8.27 -8.72
C GLU A 388 10.98 -9.70 -8.39
N ILE A 389 11.74 -10.70 -8.84
CA ILE A 389 11.51 -12.10 -8.50
C ILE A 389 11.69 -12.32 -7.00
N VAL A 390 12.80 -11.86 -6.41
CA VAL A 390 13.06 -11.99 -4.97
C VAL A 390 11.98 -11.26 -4.17
N ARG A 391 11.64 -10.01 -4.52
CA ARG A 391 10.56 -9.25 -3.89
C ARG A 391 9.23 -9.99 -3.92
N THR A 392 8.84 -10.51 -5.09
CA THR A 392 7.57 -11.21 -5.30
C THR A 392 7.53 -12.54 -4.53
N LEU A 393 8.60 -13.34 -4.60
CA LEU A 393 8.67 -14.64 -3.93
C LEU A 393 8.73 -14.50 -2.40
N VAL A 394 9.58 -13.60 -1.89
CA VAL A 394 9.70 -13.35 -0.44
C VAL A 394 8.37 -12.82 0.12
N GLY A 395 7.75 -11.84 -0.55
CA GLY A 395 6.43 -11.33 -0.18
C GLY A 395 5.36 -12.43 -0.19
N SER A 396 5.35 -13.27 -1.23
CA SER A 396 4.40 -14.39 -1.36
C SER A 396 4.61 -15.46 -0.29
N ILE A 397 5.86 -15.78 0.10
CA ILE A 397 6.14 -16.72 1.20
C ILE A 397 5.62 -16.15 2.53
N GLY A 398 5.88 -14.87 2.80
CA GLY A 398 5.35 -14.19 3.99
C GLY A 398 3.82 -14.19 4.06
N LEU A 399 3.17 -13.97 2.91
CA LEU A 399 1.73 -14.05 2.75
C LEU A 399 1.20 -15.47 3.00
N VAL A 400 1.79 -16.49 2.35
CA VAL A 400 1.40 -17.90 2.54
C VAL A 400 1.56 -18.32 4.00
N ALA A 401 2.61 -17.85 4.68
CA ALA A 401 2.85 -18.12 6.10
C ALA A 401 1.88 -17.35 7.02
N SER A 402 1.40 -16.18 6.61
CA SER A 402 0.48 -15.35 7.41
C SER A 402 -0.82 -16.06 7.74
N VAL A 403 -1.34 -16.84 6.79
CA VAL A 403 -2.62 -17.55 6.92
C VAL A 403 -2.59 -18.62 8.02
N PRO A 404 -1.68 -19.61 8.01
CA PRO A 404 -1.64 -20.61 9.06
C PRO A 404 -1.28 -20.03 10.42
N VAL A 405 -0.36 -19.06 10.48
CA VAL A 405 0.01 -18.39 11.74
C VAL A 405 -1.20 -17.68 12.34
N THR A 406 -1.86 -16.82 11.56
CA THR A 406 -3.00 -16.04 12.02
C THR A 406 -4.19 -16.93 12.37
N THR A 407 -4.44 -17.98 11.58
CA THR A 407 -5.52 -18.94 11.85
C THR A 407 -5.27 -19.69 13.17
N ALA A 408 -4.03 -20.12 13.42
CA ALA A 408 -3.67 -20.79 14.67
C ALA A 408 -3.83 -19.87 15.87
N LEU A 409 -3.35 -18.63 15.78
CA LEU A 409 -3.51 -17.61 16.82
C LEU A 409 -4.99 -17.31 17.09
N ALA A 410 -5.77 -17.08 16.04
CA ALA A 410 -7.20 -16.79 16.14
C ALA A 410 -7.97 -17.96 16.78
N ALA A 411 -7.70 -19.19 16.34
CA ALA A 411 -8.35 -20.38 16.88
C ALA A 411 -8.01 -20.58 18.37
N ALA A 412 -6.75 -20.36 18.76
CA ALA A 412 -6.31 -20.47 20.15
C ALA A 412 -6.97 -19.40 21.04
N VAL A 413 -6.96 -18.14 20.59
CA VAL A 413 -7.51 -16.99 21.32
C VAL A 413 -9.01 -17.15 21.51
N VAL A 414 -9.77 -17.40 20.44
CA VAL A 414 -11.24 -17.50 20.52
C VAL A 414 -11.72 -18.72 21.32
N SER A 415 -10.89 -19.77 21.42
CA SER A 415 -11.22 -20.98 22.20
C SER A 415 -10.91 -20.81 23.69
N ALA A 416 -9.86 -20.08 24.05
CA ALA A 416 -9.48 -19.80 25.43
C ALA A 416 -10.48 -18.89 26.17
N ASP A 417 -11.33 -18.18 25.43
CA ASP A 417 -12.26 -17.20 25.99
C ASP A 417 -13.40 -17.78 26.82
N ARG A 418 -13.78 -19.04 26.57
CA ARG A 418 -14.91 -19.68 27.24
C ARG A 418 -14.55 -20.75 28.25
N THR A 419 -13.32 -21.26 28.28
CA THR A 419 -12.89 -22.17 29.36
C THR A 419 -12.93 -21.49 30.73
N GLY A 420 -12.80 -20.15 30.80
CA GLY A 420 -13.00 -19.36 32.02
C GLY A 420 -14.47 -19.29 32.47
N ILE A 421 -15.40 -19.03 31.55
CA ILE A 421 -16.83 -18.85 31.86
C ILE A 421 -17.51 -20.19 32.19
N GLY A 422 -17.12 -21.28 31.52
CA GLY A 422 -17.64 -22.63 31.79
C GLY A 422 -17.24 -23.17 33.18
N ALA A 423 -16.05 -22.81 33.66
CA ALA A 423 -15.58 -23.20 34.99
C ALA A 423 -16.33 -22.46 36.11
N GLU A 424 -16.61 -21.17 35.95
CA GLU A 424 -17.38 -20.38 36.93
C GLU A 424 -18.88 -20.74 36.94
N ALA A 425 -19.46 -21.07 35.79
CA ALA A 425 -20.86 -21.53 35.71
C ALA A 425 -21.06 -22.92 36.32
N MET A 426 -20.06 -23.82 36.23
CA MET A 426 -20.10 -25.12 36.91
C MET A 426 -19.85 -25.00 38.42
N ALA A 427 -19.07 -24.02 38.88
CA ALA A 427 -18.82 -23.78 40.30
C ALA A 427 -19.99 -23.13 41.04
N SER A 428 -20.91 -22.47 40.32
CA SER A 428 -22.05 -21.73 40.88
C SER A 428 -23.39 -22.47 40.83
N ALA A 429 -23.44 -23.69 40.29
CA ALA A 429 -24.65 -24.51 40.29
C ALA A 429 -24.91 -25.08 41.71
N PRO A 430 -25.98 -24.69 42.42
CA PRO A 430 -26.30 -25.26 43.72
C PRO A 430 -26.78 -26.71 43.52
N VAL A 431 -26.05 -27.66 44.12
CA VAL A 431 -26.46 -29.07 44.17
C VAL A 431 -27.75 -29.17 44.97
N ARG A 432 -28.89 -29.24 44.28
CA ARG A 432 -30.19 -29.52 44.90
C ARG A 432 -30.22 -31.00 45.31
N ALA A 433 -29.82 -31.29 46.55
CA ALA A 433 -30.00 -32.60 47.16
C ALA A 433 -31.50 -32.86 47.40
N GLY A 434 -32.13 -33.60 46.49
CA GLY A 434 -33.52 -34.04 46.62
C GLY A 434 -33.68 -35.07 47.74
N ARG A 435 -34.18 -34.64 48.90
CA ARG A 435 -34.58 -35.52 50.01
C ARG A 435 -35.94 -36.16 49.67
N GLY A 436 -35.91 -37.39 49.17
CA GLY A 436 -37.11 -38.18 48.90
C GLY A 436 -37.87 -38.53 50.19
N ARG A 437 -39.09 -38.03 50.34
CA ARG A 437 -40.00 -38.35 51.45
C ARG A 437 -41.05 -39.34 50.94
N ARG A 438 -40.80 -40.66 51.08
CA ARG A 438 -41.81 -41.71 50.85
C ARG A 438 -42.83 -41.70 52.00
N ARG A 439 -44.09 -41.35 51.68
CA ARG A 439 -45.25 -41.54 52.57
C ARG A 439 -45.53 -43.03 52.75
N ARG A 440 -45.62 -43.49 54.00
CA ARG A 440 -46.21 -44.78 54.38
C ARG A 440 -47.74 -44.66 54.30
N ALA A 441 -48.36 -45.63 53.63
CA ALA A 441 -49.79 -45.91 53.76
C ALA A 441 -50.04 -46.71 55.04
N ARG A 442 -51.15 -46.43 55.73
CA ARG A 442 -51.78 -47.36 56.67
C ARG A 442 -53.30 -47.31 56.47
N SER A 443 -53.83 -48.52 56.38
CA SER A 443 -55.22 -48.98 56.57
C SER A 443 -55.90 -48.38 57.79
#